data_AF-A0A2V5NAQ0-F1
#
_entry.id   AF-A0A2V5NAQ0-F1
#
_cell.length_a   1.000
_cell.length_b   1.000
_cell.length_c   1.000
_cell.angle_alpha   90.00
_cell.angle_beta   90.00
_cell.angle_gamma   90.00
#
_symmetry.space_group_name_H-M   'P 1'
#
loop_
_entity.id
_entity.type
_entity.pdbx_description
1 polymer ?
#
loop_
_entity_poly.entity_id
_entity_poly.type
_entity_poly.pdbx_seq_one_letter_code
_entity_poly.pdbx_strand_id
1 'polypeptide(L)'
;NITVDASKIPDPASGGTIELDAGATLNILDPSGGGPTKRSSIVANGNTINFISPSLFTFDFSNSNLILFGAGSGGLHAANINFLGPNFIALSGADINIFGAELPIVNGDKPFSGLIDASGSILAVSNIESADLTAGSNIIAGGSVYAAIVLASGNITIGGDLNVLSSVSATGTVTAGTISSRNVVGSSINAGQGGIRQFSFANGTVPTVVHTLTADTVISLLTPIHLALASRATFVNLSH
;
A
#
# COMPACT_ATOMS: atom_id res chain seq x y z
N ASN A 1 21.56 -0.85 -18.53
CA ASN A 1 20.54 0.21 -18.46
C ASN A 1 19.65 0.12 -19.68
N ILE A 2 18.34 0.24 -19.49
CA ILE A 2 17.34 0.31 -20.56
C ILE A 2 16.46 1.53 -20.29
N THR A 3 16.12 2.26 -21.35
CA THR A 3 15.11 3.32 -21.29
C THR A 3 14.02 2.99 -22.28
N VAL A 4 12.78 2.96 -21.80
CA VAL A 4 11.58 2.70 -22.58
C VAL A 4 10.71 3.93 -22.54
N ASP A 5 10.35 4.45 -23.71
CA ASP A 5 9.30 5.45 -23.86
C ASP A 5 7.98 4.72 -24.09
N ALA A 6 7.18 4.58 -23.03
CA ALA A 6 5.94 3.80 -23.06
C ALA A 6 4.89 4.44 -23.98
N SER A 7 4.92 5.77 -24.18
CA SER A 7 4.07 6.47 -25.15
C SER A 7 4.27 5.99 -26.59
N LYS A 8 5.42 5.35 -26.89
CA LYS A 8 5.75 4.80 -28.21
C LYS A 8 5.45 3.32 -28.35
N ILE A 9 4.99 2.66 -27.29
CA ILE A 9 4.64 1.24 -27.31
C ILE A 9 3.12 1.10 -27.24
N PRO A 10 2.42 1.11 -28.38
CA PRO A 10 0.97 1.06 -28.39
C PRO A 10 0.46 -0.23 -27.74
N ASP A 11 -0.67 -0.10 -27.08
CA ASP A 11 -1.37 -1.25 -26.53
C ASP A 11 -1.79 -2.24 -27.62
N PRO A 12 -1.68 -3.54 -27.37
CA PRO A 12 -2.06 -4.56 -28.33
C PRO A 12 -3.59 -4.62 -28.46
N ALA A 13 -4.07 -5.02 -29.64
CA ALA A 13 -5.50 -5.07 -29.91
C ALA A 13 -6.24 -6.16 -29.11
N SER A 14 -5.57 -7.25 -28.76
CA SER A 14 -6.17 -8.48 -28.24
C SER A 14 -5.47 -9.01 -26.98
N GLY A 15 -4.98 -8.13 -26.11
CA GLY A 15 -4.20 -8.55 -24.95
C GLY A 15 -2.76 -8.91 -25.28
N GLY A 16 -2.04 -9.41 -24.29
CA GLY A 16 -0.64 -9.80 -24.41
C GLY A 16 0.24 -9.33 -23.26
N THR A 17 1.47 -9.83 -23.26
CA THR A 17 2.46 -9.56 -22.22
C THR A 17 3.54 -8.63 -22.76
N ILE A 18 3.97 -7.67 -21.95
CA ILE A 18 5.26 -7.02 -22.14
C ILE A 18 6.19 -7.43 -21.00
N GLU A 19 7.40 -7.82 -21.37
CA GLU A 19 8.46 -8.15 -20.43
C GLU A 19 9.66 -7.23 -20.69
N LEU A 20 10.09 -6.53 -19.64
CA LEU A 20 11.22 -5.61 -19.67
C LEU A 20 12.23 -6.06 -18.62
N ASP A 21 13.44 -6.41 -19.03
CA ASP A 21 14.49 -6.86 -18.10
C ASP A 21 15.77 -6.05 -18.32
N ALA A 22 16.13 -5.23 -17.32
CA ALA A 22 17.34 -4.43 -17.33
C ALA A 22 18.26 -4.84 -16.18
N GLY A 23 19.42 -5.42 -16.46
CA GLY A 23 20.37 -5.85 -15.41
C GLY A 23 20.91 -4.73 -14.48
N ALA A 24 20.66 -3.46 -14.79
CA ALA A 24 20.99 -2.32 -13.92
C ALA A 24 19.76 -1.41 -13.76
N THR A 25 19.67 -0.28 -14.46
CA THR A 25 18.51 0.61 -14.38
C THR A 25 17.53 0.39 -15.54
N LEU A 26 16.24 0.28 -15.23
CA LEU A 26 15.12 0.40 -16.16
C LEU A 26 14.46 1.77 -15.96
N ASN A 27 14.48 2.62 -16.99
CA ASN A 27 13.74 3.87 -17.00
C ASN A 27 12.49 3.71 -17.87
N ILE A 28 11.33 4.05 -17.34
CA ILE A 28 10.04 4.07 -18.02
C ILE A 28 9.63 5.53 -18.13
N LEU A 29 9.74 6.09 -19.33
CA LEU A 29 9.33 7.45 -19.65
C LEU A 29 7.87 7.47 -20.03
N ASP A 30 7.19 8.55 -19.62
CA ASP A 30 5.86 8.93 -20.09
C ASP A 30 4.93 7.70 -20.26
N PRO A 31 4.53 7.06 -19.15
CA PRO A 31 3.62 5.91 -19.19
C PRO A 31 2.22 6.24 -19.74
N SER A 32 2.01 7.40 -20.35
CA SER A 32 0.71 7.91 -20.77
C SER A 32 -0.05 6.98 -21.70
N GLY A 33 -1.26 6.63 -21.25
CA GLY A 33 -2.38 6.16 -22.03
C GLY A 33 -3.63 6.85 -21.50
N GLY A 34 -4.52 7.33 -22.37
CA GLY A 34 -5.75 8.02 -21.96
C GLY A 34 -6.80 7.13 -21.29
N GLY A 35 -6.47 5.87 -21.00
CA GLY A 35 -7.36 4.88 -20.40
C GLY A 35 -6.62 3.61 -19.97
N PRO A 36 -7.34 2.60 -19.47
CA PRO A 36 -6.76 1.35 -18.99
C PRO A 36 -5.92 0.67 -20.06
N THR A 37 -4.76 0.12 -19.67
CA THR A 37 -3.97 -0.68 -20.60
C THR A 37 -4.77 -1.89 -21.07
N LYS A 38 -4.64 -2.23 -22.34
CA LYS A 38 -5.18 -3.47 -22.92
C LYS A 38 -4.24 -4.66 -22.75
N ARG A 39 -3.06 -4.47 -22.15
CA ARG A 39 -2.13 -5.58 -21.89
C ARG A 39 -2.72 -6.51 -20.84
N SER A 40 -2.56 -7.80 -21.08
CA SER A 40 -2.98 -8.84 -20.13
C SER A 40 -2.00 -8.94 -18.97
N SER A 41 -0.72 -8.67 -19.22
CA SER A 41 0.28 -8.58 -18.16
C SER A 41 1.47 -7.69 -18.52
N ILE A 42 2.12 -7.17 -17.48
CA ILE A 42 3.33 -6.37 -17.56
C ILE A 42 4.29 -6.91 -16.50
N VAL A 43 5.48 -7.31 -16.93
CA VAL A 43 6.56 -7.77 -16.05
C VAL A 43 7.77 -6.91 -16.33
N ALA A 44 8.26 -6.20 -15.33
CA ALA A 44 9.40 -5.31 -15.47
C ALA A 44 10.38 -5.53 -14.32
N ASN A 45 11.62 -5.86 -14.67
CA ASN A 45 12.69 -6.16 -13.73
C ASN A 45 13.88 -5.23 -13.95
N GLY A 46 14.53 -4.86 -12.86
CA GLY A 46 15.86 -4.27 -12.89
C GLY A 46 16.42 -4.00 -11.50
N ASN A 47 17.70 -3.67 -11.38
CA ASN A 47 18.26 -3.29 -10.09
C ASN A 47 17.64 -1.97 -9.56
N THR A 48 17.38 -1.02 -10.45
CA THR A 48 16.60 0.19 -10.18
C THR A 48 15.50 0.31 -11.23
N ILE A 49 14.28 0.62 -10.83
CA ILE A 49 13.20 0.96 -11.76
C ILE A 49 12.78 2.40 -11.50
N ASN A 50 12.82 3.24 -12.53
CA ASN A 50 12.39 4.63 -12.48
C ASN A 50 11.19 4.84 -13.41
N PHE A 51 10.10 5.37 -12.87
CA PHE A 51 9.05 5.99 -13.66
C PHE A 51 9.30 7.49 -13.74
N ILE A 52 9.48 7.99 -14.95
CA ILE A 52 9.82 9.38 -15.22
C ILE A 52 8.59 10.02 -15.87
N SER A 53 7.79 10.68 -15.04
CA SER A 53 6.61 11.44 -15.47
C SER A 53 6.68 12.88 -14.94
N PRO A 54 6.49 13.90 -15.80
CA PRO A 54 6.54 15.31 -15.39
C PRO A 54 5.33 15.73 -14.53
N SER A 55 4.27 14.92 -14.53
CA SER A 55 3.05 15.15 -13.77
C SER A 55 2.55 13.84 -13.14
N LEU A 56 1.61 13.96 -12.21
CA LEU A 56 0.87 12.81 -11.71
C LEU A 56 0.24 12.05 -12.89
N PHE A 57 0.38 10.74 -12.87
CA PHE A 57 -0.18 9.83 -13.86
C PHE A 57 -0.84 8.64 -13.16
N THR A 58 -2.02 8.25 -13.62
CA THR A 58 -2.65 7.00 -13.19
C THR A 58 -2.33 5.91 -14.19
N PHE A 59 -1.51 4.95 -13.77
CA PHE A 59 -1.31 3.73 -14.52
C PHE A 59 -2.47 2.77 -14.23
N ASP A 60 -3.47 2.81 -15.10
CA ASP A 60 -4.64 1.97 -15.01
C ASP A 60 -4.43 0.64 -15.74
N PHE A 61 -4.47 -0.45 -14.98
CA PHE A 61 -4.38 -1.84 -15.43
C PHE A 61 -5.56 -2.66 -14.90
N SER A 62 -6.72 -2.02 -14.72
CA SER A 62 -7.93 -2.67 -14.21
C SER A 62 -8.39 -3.88 -15.05
N ASN A 63 -7.94 -3.97 -16.31
CA ASN A 63 -8.22 -5.08 -17.23
C ASN A 63 -7.08 -6.11 -17.34
N SER A 64 -6.00 -5.95 -16.58
CA SER A 64 -4.85 -6.83 -16.59
C SER A 64 -4.96 -7.91 -15.51
N ASN A 65 -4.35 -9.07 -15.78
CA ASN A 65 -4.33 -10.20 -14.84
C ASN A 65 -3.15 -10.11 -13.88
N LEU A 66 -2.02 -9.56 -14.33
CA LEU A 66 -0.77 -9.51 -13.56
C LEU A 66 0.03 -8.27 -13.93
N ILE A 67 0.41 -7.49 -12.94
CA ILE A 67 1.39 -6.40 -13.07
C ILE A 67 2.48 -6.63 -12.04
N LEU A 68 3.73 -6.74 -12.50
CA LEU A 68 4.89 -6.98 -11.65
C LEU A 68 5.99 -5.97 -11.96
N PHE A 69 6.42 -5.22 -10.95
CA PHE A 69 7.65 -4.44 -10.95
C PHE A 69 8.61 -5.02 -9.91
N GLY A 70 9.67 -5.66 -10.36
CA GLY A 70 10.73 -6.24 -9.53
C GLY A 70 11.99 -5.38 -9.54
N ALA A 71 12.18 -4.57 -8.50
CA ALA A 71 13.38 -3.77 -8.28
C ALA A 71 14.40 -4.50 -7.37
N GLY A 72 15.68 -4.36 -7.67
CA GLY A 72 16.78 -4.82 -6.81
C GLY A 72 17.14 -3.83 -5.70
N SER A 73 18.42 -3.74 -5.36
CA SER A 73 18.93 -2.87 -4.29
C SER A 73 18.90 -1.37 -4.64
N GLY A 74 18.56 -1.03 -5.88
CA GLY A 74 18.43 0.35 -6.33
C GLY A 74 17.03 0.94 -6.17
N GLY A 75 16.02 0.13 -5.84
CA GLY A 75 14.68 0.60 -5.49
C GLY A 75 13.72 0.84 -6.66
N LEU A 76 12.44 0.99 -6.32
CA LEU A 76 11.37 1.40 -7.23
C LEU A 76 11.01 2.87 -6.98
N HIS A 77 11.20 3.71 -7.99
CA HIS A 77 10.97 5.16 -7.92
C HIS A 77 9.85 5.56 -8.88
N ALA A 78 8.65 5.75 -8.34
CA ALA A 78 7.44 6.05 -9.07
C ALA A 78 6.55 7.07 -8.32
N ALA A 79 7.18 8.06 -7.67
CA ALA A 79 6.52 9.04 -6.81
C ALA A 79 5.36 9.83 -7.46
N ASN A 80 5.31 9.88 -8.80
CA ASN A 80 4.25 10.54 -9.58
C ASN A 80 3.28 9.54 -10.23
N ILE A 81 3.31 8.25 -9.86
CA ILE A 81 2.50 7.20 -10.48
C ILE A 81 1.51 6.64 -9.47
N ASN A 82 0.22 6.78 -9.76
CA ASN A 82 -0.86 6.08 -9.09
C ASN A 82 -1.11 4.76 -9.83
N PHE A 83 -0.95 3.63 -9.16
CA PHE A 83 -1.23 2.31 -9.74
C PHE A 83 -2.68 1.95 -9.49
N LEU A 84 -3.49 1.78 -10.53
CA LEU A 84 -4.92 1.47 -10.41
C LEU A 84 -5.22 0.11 -11.06
N GLY A 85 -5.62 -0.86 -10.26
CA GLY A 85 -6.05 -2.16 -10.76
C GLY A 85 -5.81 -3.30 -9.76
N PRO A 86 -6.32 -4.49 -10.05
CA PRO A 86 -6.12 -5.66 -9.19
C PRO A 86 -4.72 -6.26 -9.44
N ASN A 87 -4.27 -7.12 -8.51
CA ASN A 87 -3.07 -7.93 -8.68
C ASN A 87 -1.78 -7.14 -8.98
N PHE A 88 -1.67 -5.92 -8.43
CA PHE A 88 -0.45 -5.13 -8.49
C PHE A 88 0.63 -5.74 -7.60
N ILE A 89 1.78 -6.08 -8.18
CA ILE A 89 2.93 -6.59 -7.45
C ILE A 89 4.11 -5.62 -7.62
N ALA A 90 4.58 -5.07 -6.50
CA ALA A 90 5.78 -4.27 -6.43
C ALA A 90 6.75 -4.90 -5.42
N LEU A 91 7.89 -5.39 -5.91
CA LEU A 91 8.94 -5.99 -5.09
C LEU A 91 10.18 -5.11 -5.16
N SER A 92 10.85 -4.88 -4.03
CA SER A 92 12.08 -4.10 -3.99
C SER A 92 13.09 -4.64 -2.99
N GLY A 93 14.34 -4.83 -3.42
CA GLY A 93 15.47 -5.06 -2.53
C GLY A 93 15.92 -3.82 -1.76
N ALA A 94 15.28 -2.67 -1.98
CA ALA A 94 15.49 -1.41 -1.27
C ALA A 94 14.13 -0.75 -1.01
N ASP A 95 14.05 0.58 -1.13
CA ASP A 95 12.82 1.34 -0.93
C ASP A 95 11.85 1.19 -2.11
N ILE A 96 10.57 1.41 -1.84
CA ILE A 96 9.51 1.65 -2.83
C ILE A 96 8.95 3.05 -2.57
N ASN A 97 8.98 3.91 -3.59
CA ASN A 97 8.36 5.22 -3.57
C ASN A 97 7.32 5.31 -4.69
N ILE A 98 6.05 5.51 -4.35
CA ILE A 98 4.93 5.59 -5.30
C ILE A 98 4.07 6.81 -5.00
N PHE A 99 3.25 7.25 -5.95
CA PHE A 99 2.18 8.19 -5.58
C PHE A 99 1.12 7.48 -4.76
N GLY A 100 0.61 6.35 -5.26
CA GLY A 100 -0.42 5.55 -4.60
C GLY A 100 -0.64 4.23 -5.31
N ALA A 101 -1.39 3.34 -4.67
CA ALA A 101 -1.88 2.10 -5.26
C ALA A 101 -3.34 1.92 -4.84
N GLU A 102 -4.24 1.71 -5.80
CA GLU A 102 -5.68 1.68 -5.59
C GLU A 102 -6.29 0.44 -6.23
N LEU A 103 -7.20 -0.19 -5.50
CA LEU A 103 -7.95 -1.34 -5.94
C LEU A 103 -9.27 -0.89 -6.60
N PRO A 104 -9.69 -1.55 -7.70
CA PRO A 104 -10.98 -1.28 -8.28
C PRO A 104 -12.10 -1.73 -7.34
N ILE A 105 -13.23 -1.03 -7.40
CA ILE A 105 -14.46 -1.46 -6.72
C ILE A 105 -15.12 -2.55 -7.57
N VAL A 106 -15.29 -3.74 -7.01
CA VAL A 106 -15.96 -4.88 -7.64
C VAL A 106 -17.17 -5.26 -6.79
N ASN A 107 -18.38 -5.18 -7.37
CA ASN A 107 -19.65 -5.48 -6.68
C ASN A 107 -19.84 -4.70 -5.36
N GLY A 108 -19.39 -3.44 -5.31
CA GLY A 108 -19.51 -2.57 -4.14
C GLY A 108 -18.46 -2.78 -3.06
N ASP A 109 -17.48 -3.67 -3.26
CA ASP A 109 -16.38 -3.90 -2.32
C ASP A 109 -15.02 -3.76 -3.02
N LYS A 110 -13.93 -3.76 -2.24
CA LYS A 110 -12.55 -3.77 -2.74
C LYS A 110 -11.91 -5.12 -2.42
N PRO A 111 -11.83 -6.05 -3.39
CA PRO A 111 -11.22 -7.35 -3.14
C PRO A 111 -9.72 -7.17 -2.88
N PHE A 112 -9.26 -7.59 -1.71
CA PHE A 112 -7.83 -7.62 -1.38
C PHE A 112 -7.06 -8.38 -2.47
N SER A 113 -6.15 -7.68 -3.14
CA SER A 113 -5.30 -8.27 -4.18
C SER A 113 -3.98 -7.50 -4.29
N GLY A 114 -2.99 -8.15 -4.88
CA GLY A 114 -1.65 -7.57 -5.04
C GLY A 114 -0.76 -7.72 -3.80
N LEU A 115 0.50 -7.33 -3.98
CA LEU A 115 1.58 -7.44 -2.99
C LEU A 115 2.52 -6.25 -3.17
N ILE A 116 2.81 -5.54 -2.10
CA ILE A 116 3.84 -4.49 -2.08
C ILE A 116 4.84 -4.85 -0.98
N ASP A 117 6.05 -5.21 -1.39
CA ASP A 117 7.10 -5.72 -0.49
C ASP A 117 8.44 -5.01 -0.77
N ALA A 118 8.94 -4.29 0.24
CA ALA A 118 10.19 -3.58 0.20
C ALA A 118 11.13 -4.06 1.31
N SER A 119 12.37 -4.41 0.98
CA SER A 119 13.40 -4.64 2.01
C SER A 119 13.75 -3.36 2.78
N GLY A 120 13.51 -2.19 2.18
CA GLY A 120 13.63 -0.89 2.80
C GLY A 120 12.30 -0.34 3.31
N SER A 121 12.04 0.93 3.06
CA SER A 121 10.79 1.62 3.39
C SER A 121 9.82 1.67 2.20
N ILE A 122 8.53 1.75 2.49
CA ILE A 122 7.49 2.07 1.52
C ILE A 122 6.99 3.49 1.79
N LEU A 123 7.05 4.34 0.78
CA LEU A 123 6.58 5.71 0.81
C LEU A 123 5.52 5.89 -0.27
N ALA A 124 4.32 6.28 0.14
CA ALA A 124 3.24 6.70 -0.74
C ALA A 124 2.75 8.11 -0.37
N VAL A 125 2.52 8.93 -1.39
CA VAL A 125 1.94 10.28 -1.21
C VAL A 125 0.44 10.19 -0.89
N SER A 126 -0.25 9.22 -1.48
CA SER A 126 -1.69 8.99 -1.45
C SER A 126 -2.02 7.66 -0.75
N ASN A 127 -3.17 7.07 -1.10
CA ASN A 127 -3.65 5.80 -0.57
C ASN A 127 -2.77 4.63 -1.01
N ILE A 128 -2.75 3.58 -0.18
CA ILE A 128 -2.24 2.26 -0.54
C ILE A 128 -3.33 1.23 -0.30
N GLU A 129 -3.69 0.48 -1.33
CA GLU A 129 -4.66 -0.58 -1.29
C GLU A 129 -4.04 -1.85 -1.87
N SER A 130 -3.97 -2.92 -1.07
CA SER A 130 -3.28 -4.17 -1.43
C SER A 130 -3.79 -5.35 -0.62
N ALA A 131 -3.42 -6.59 -0.94
CA ALA A 131 -3.58 -7.69 0.02
C ALA A 131 -2.48 -7.59 1.09
N ASP A 132 -1.23 -7.61 0.66
CA ASP A 132 -0.08 -7.65 1.55
C ASP A 132 0.81 -6.41 1.36
N LEU A 133 1.10 -5.73 2.47
CA LEU A 133 1.96 -4.55 2.50
C LEU A 133 3.08 -4.75 3.53
N THR A 134 4.31 -4.97 3.06
CA THR A 134 5.46 -5.32 3.91
C THR A 134 6.66 -4.40 3.66
N ALA A 135 7.24 -3.87 4.73
CA ALA A 135 8.47 -3.08 4.67
C ALA A 135 9.50 -3.57 5.70
N GLY A 136 10.77 -3.72 5.27
CA GLY A 136 11.91 -3.99 6.15
C GLY A 136 12.33 -2.77 6.98
N SER A 137 11.72 -1.61 6.76
CA SER A 137 11.87 -0.40 7.60
C SER A 137 10.50 0.22 7.87
N ASN A 138 10.19 1.39 7.28
CA ASN A 138 8.97 2.12 7.60
C ASN A 138 7.92 1.98 6.50
N ILE A 139 6.64 2.09 6.88
CA ILE A 139 5.54 2.33 5.94
C ILE A 139 5.02 3.73 6.22
N ILE A 140 5.03 4.58 5.20
CA ILE A 140 4.52 5.95 5.26
C ILE A 140 3.54 6.15 4.12
N ALA A 141 2.28 6.46 4.43
CA ALA A 141 1.27 6.83 3.44
C ALA A 141 0.65 8.17 3.83
N GLY A 142 0.63 9.13 2.90
CA GLY A 142 -0.07 10.40 3.12
C GLY A 142 -1.59 10.25 3.17
N GLY A 143 -2.14 9.24 2.48
CA GLY A 143 -3.56 8.90 2.48
C GLY A 143 -3.92 7.80 3.48
N SER A 144 -4.95 7.02 3.13
CA SER A 144 -5.40 5.84 3.88
C SER A 144 -4.71 4.57 3.39
N VAL A 145 -4.68 3.55 4.24
CA VAL A 145 -4.25 2.19 3.89
C VAL A 145 -5.41 1.24 4.05
N TYR A 146 -5.72 0.50 2.98
CA TYR A 146 -6.70 -0.59 2.98
C TYR A 146 -6.00 -1.89 2.60
N ALA A 147 -5.78 -2.78 3.56
CA ALA A 147 -5.01 -3.99 3.32
C ALA A 147 -5.53 -5.23 4.05
N ALA A 148 -5.10 -6.42 3.64
CA ALA A 148 -5.34 -7.62 4.43
C ALA A 148 -4.34 -7.71 5.59
N ILE A 149 -3.06 -7.43 5.30
CA ILE A 149 -1.95 -7.49 6.25
C ILE A 149 -1.03 -6.29 6.04
N VAL A 150 -0.52 -5.69 7.13
CA VAL A 150 0.48 -4.61 7.10
C VAL A 150 1.61 -4.91 8.08
N LEU A 151 2.84 -5.03 7.59
CA LEU A 151 4.03 -5.37 8.38
C LEU A 151 5.15 -4.36 8.15
N ALA A 152 5.72 -3.82 9.21
CA ALA A 152 6.89 -2.95 9.14
C ALA A 152 7.91 -3.34 10.22
N SER A 153 9.20 -3.43 9.87
CA SER A 153 10.25 -3.62 10.87
C SER A 153 10.69 -2.32 11.56
N GLY A 154 10.02 -1.20 11.26
CA GLY A 154 10.15 0.11 11.88
C GLY A 154 8.78 0.69 12.23
N ASN A 155 8.50 1.92 11.83
CA ASN A 155 7.23 2.61 12.10
C ASN A 155 6.21 2.41 10.98
N ILE A 156 4.92 2.49 11.34
CA ILE A 156 3.80 2.63 10.41
C ILE A 156 3.16 3.99 10.66
N THR A 157 3.20 4.89 9.67
CA THR A 157 2.66 6.25 9.77
C THR A 157 1.70 6.53 8.62
N ILE A 158 0.40 6.56 8.93
CA ILE A 158 -0.67 6.74 7.95
C ILE A 158 -1.35 8.08 8.21
N GLY A 159 -1.47 8.93 7.19
CA GLY A 159 -2.13 10.24 7.32
C GLY A 159 -3.65 10.12 7.52
N GLY A 160 -4.26 9.15 6.84
CA GLY A 160 -5.70 8.84 6.93
C GLY A 160 -6.02 7.64 7.80
N ASP A 161 -6.89 6.77 7.30
CA ASP A 161 -7.34 5.58 8.00
C ASP A 161 -6.42 4.39 7.73
N LEU A 162 -6.04 3.67 8.77
CA LEU A 162 -5.40 2.37 8.68
C LEU A 162 -6.46 1.27 8.87
N ASN A 163 -6.97 0.73 7.78
CA ASN A 163 -8.05 -0.27 7.77
C ASN A 163 -7.52 -1.62 7.26
N VAL A 164 -7.24 -2.54 8.19
CA VAL A 164 -6.50 -3.77 7.91
C VAL A 164 -7.28 -4.99 8.40
N LEU A 165 -7.65 -5.89 7.48
CA LEU A 165 -8.53 -7.02 7.80
C LEU A 165 -7.96 -7.92 8.89
N SER A 166 -6.68 -8.32 8.77
CA SER A 166 -6.09 -9.35 9.62
C SER A 166 -5.20 -8.75 10.71
N SER A 167 -4.04 -8.20 10.35
CA SER A 167 -3.06 -7.75 11.35
C SER A 167 -2.20 -6.60 10.86
N VAL A 168 -1.94 -5.69 11.79
CA VAL A 168 -0.92 -4.66 11.72
C VAL A 168 0.20 -5.04 12.69
N SER A 169 1.45 -5.07 12.22
CA SER A 169 2.61 -5.28 13.09
C SER A 169 3.73 -4.32 12.74
N ALA A 170 4.14 -3.53 13.72
CA ALA A 170 5.32 -2.68 13.69
C ALA A 170 6.25 -3.06 14.85
N THR A 171 7.57 -2.97 14.68
CA THR A 171 8.48 -2.99 15.84
C THR A 171 8.49 -1.61 16.52
N GLY A 172 8.22 -0.55 15.76
CA GLY A 172 8.11 0.82 16.21
C GLY A 172 6.66 1.23 16.47
N THR A 173 6.41 2.53 16.28
CA THR A 173 5.10 3.13 16.52
C THR A 173 4.15 2.86 15.35
N VAL A 174 2.89 2.57 15.66
CA VAL A 174 1.77 2.61 14.71
C VAL A 174 1.00 3.91 14.93
N THR A 175 0.94 4.77 13.91
CA THR A 175 0.20 6.04 13.93
C THR A 175 -0.76 6.11 12.76
N ALA A 176 -2.02 6.44 13.01
CA ALA A 176 -3.01 6.74 11.97
C ALA A 176 -4.10 7.69 12.47
N GLY A 177 -4.84 8.33 11.56
CA GLY A 177 -6.03 9.11 11.91
C GLY A 177 -7.12 8.26 12.56
N THR A 178 -7.39 7.09 11.97
CA THR A 178 -8.21 6.00 12.53
C THR A 178 -7.41 4.70 12.44
N ILE A 179 -7.48 3.85 13.47
CA ILE A 179 -6.92 2.50 13.41
C ILE A 179 -8.05 1.48 13.47
N SER A 180 -8.12 0.63 12.47
CA SER A 180 -9.19 -0.34 12.30
C SER A 180 -8.60 -1.68 11.86
N SER A 181 -8.32 -2.57 12.81
CA SER A 181 -7.75 -3.89 12.51
C SER A 181 -7.97 -4.90 13.62
N ARG A 182 -8.10 -6.19 13.29
CA ARG A 182 -8.31 -7.25 14.28
C ARG A 182 -7.16 -7.36 15.27
N ASN A 183 -5.92 -7.17 14.83
CA ASN A 183 -4.75 -7.17 15.70
C ASN A 183 -3.82 -6.02 15.33
N VAL A 184 -3.36 -5.27 16.32
CA VAL A 184 -2.36 -4.22 16.16
C VAL A 184 -1.24 -4.43 17.17
N VAL A 185 -0.03 -4.59 16.67
CA VAL A 185 1.19 -4.71 17.45
C VAL A 185 2.14 -3.56 17.12
N GLY A 186 2.65 -2.89 18.14
CA GLY A 186 3.62 -1.80 18.01
C GLY A 186 4.25 -1.48 19.37
N SER A 187 5.35 -0.72 19.39
CA SER A 187 5.86 -0.18 20.66
C SER A 187 4.89 0.84 21.27
N SER A 188 4.25 1.64 20.42
CA SER A 188 3.15 2.54 20.75
C SER A 188 2.09 2.50 19.66
N ILE A 189 0.83 2.71 20.03
CA ILE A 189 -0.30 2.81 19.10
C ILE A 189 -0.97 4.16 19.31
N ASN A 190 -0.95 5.00 18.28
CA ASN A 190 -1.45 6.37 18.30
C ASN A 190 -2.56 6.52 17.25
N ALA A 191 -3.81 6.50 17.69
CA ALA A 191 -4.96 6.83 16.86
C ALA A 191 -5.35 8.30 17.05
N GLY A 192 -5.58 9.00 15.94
CA GLY A 192 -6.06 10.37 15.92
C GLY A 192 -7.54 10.49 16.30
N GLN A 193 -8.21 11.51 15.74
CA GLN A 193 -9.63 11.81 16.02
C GLN A 193 -10.60 10.72 15.56
N GLY A 194 -10.17 9.84 14.66
CA GLY A 194 -10.96 8.67 14.28
C GLY A 194 -11.02 7.61 15.36
N GLY A 195 -10.00 7.56 16.23
CA GLY A 195 -9.85 6.59 17.29
C GLY A 195 -9.58 5.17 16.79
N ILE A 196 -9.83 4.20 17.66
CA ILE A 196 -9.66 2.78 17.37
C ILE A 196 -11.04 2.14 17.16
N ARG A 197 -11.21 1.44 16.04
CA ARG A 197 -12.51 0.91 15.59
C ARG A 197 -12.43 -0.54 15.13
N GLN A 198 -13.62 -1.11 14.91
CA GLN A 198 -13.72 -2.39 14.25
C GLN A 198 -13.43 -2.30 12.76
N PHE A 199 -12.73 -3.31 12.22
CA PHE A 199 -12.49 -3.42 10.79
C PHE A 199 -13.82 -3.37 10.04
N SER A 200 -13.87 -2.66 8.92
CA SER A 200 -15.01 -2.67 8.02
C SER A 200 -14.55 -2.87 6.59
N PHE A 201 -15.23 -3.73 5.84
CA PHE A 201 -15.05 -3.84 4.39
C PHE A 201 -15.44 -2.53 3.70
N ALA A 202 -15.01 -2.33 2.46
CA ALA A 202 -15.32 -1.10 1.72
C ALA A 202 -16.83 -0.94 1.48
N ASN A 203 -17.56 -2.06 1.42
CA ASN A 203 -19.02 -2.09 1.38
C ASN A 203 -19.72 -1.76 2.72
N GLY A 204 -18.95 -1.45 3.78
CA GLY A 204 -19.45 -1.11 5.12
C GLY A 204 -19.76 -2.32 6.02
N THR A 205 -19.59 -3.55 5.53
CA THR A 205 -19.78 -4.76 6.36
C THR A 205 -18.73 -4.81 7.45
N VAL A 206 -19.15 -5.06 8.69
CA VAL A 206 -18.25 -5.23 9.84
C VAL A 206 -18.24 -6.71 10.23
N PRO A 207 -17.13 -7.44 10.08
CA PRO A 207 -17.04 -8.81 10.54
C PRO A 207 -17.04 -8.84 12.08
N THR A 208 -17.74 -9.80 12.67
CA THR A 208 -17.79 -9.98 14.13
C THR A 208 -16.47 -10.54 14.64
N VAL A 209 -15.52 -9.67 14.97
CA VAL A 209 -14.18 -10.07 15.43
C VAL A 209 -13.72 -9.20 16.59
N VAL A 210 -12.95 -9.79 17.50
CA VAL A 210 -12.36 -9.09 18.64
C VAL A 210 -11.11 -8.34 18.21
N HIS A 211 -10.96 -7.11 18.71
CA HIS A 211 -9.79 -6.28 18.46
C HIS A 211 -8.76 -6.52 19.56
N THR A 212 -7.53 -6.82 19.16
CA THR A 212 -6.40 -6.96 20.10
C THR A 212 -5.38 -5.88 19.83
N LEU A 213 -4.94 -5.21 20.90
CA LEU A 213 -3.89 -4.21 20.84
C LEU A 213 -2.75 -4.67 21.74
N THR A 214 -1.53 -4.72 21.19
CA THR A 214 -0.33 -5.08 21.93
C THR A 214 0.70 -3.97 21.76
N ALA A 215 0.81 -3.11 22.76
CA ALA A 215 1.78 -2.04 22.84
C ALA A 215 2.03 -1.65 24.30
N ASP A 216 3.14 -0.94 24.54
CA ASP A 216 3.43 -0.39 25.87
C ASP A 216 2.50 0.80 26.16
N THR A 217 2.18 1.59 25.12
CA THR A 217 1.29 2.76 25.19
C THR A 217 0.24 2.72 24.10
N VAL A 218 -1.01 3.05 24.46
CA VAL A 218 -2.12 3.24 23.51
C VAL A 218 -2.74 4.62 23.75
N ILE A 219 -2.75 5.45 22.72
CA ILE A 219 -3.35 6.80 22.70
C ILE A 219 -4.46 6.81 21.66
N SER A 220 -5.65 7.29 22.03
CA SER A 220 -6.80 7.50 21.15
C SER A 220 -7.46 8.83 21.49
N LEU A 221 -7.73 9.68 20.48
CA LEU A 221 -8.37 10.99 20.67
C LEU A 221 -9.91 10.94 20.63
N LEU A 222 -10.52 9.76 20.49
CA LEU A 222 -11.98 9.55 20.53
C LEU A 222 -12.34 8.36 21.44
N THR A 223 -13.45 8.46 22.19
CA THR A 223 -14.04 7.38 23.01
C THR A 223 -15.41 6.90 22.47
N PRO A 224 -15.83 5.63 22.68
CA PRO A 224 -15.22 4.58 23.52
C PRO A 224 -14.63 3.38 22.74
N ILE A 225 -13.53 2.85 23.28
CA ILE A 225 -12.94 1.55 22.93
C ILE A 225 -13.99 0.46 23.24
N HIS A 226 -14.84 0.12 22.28
CA HIS A 226 -15.61 -1.12 22.34
C HIS A 226 -14.66 -2.25 21.93
N LEU A 227 -14.19 -3.01 22.93
CA LEU A 227 -13.60 -4.34 22.76
C LEU A 227 -12.12 -4.43 22.31
N ALA A 228 -11.22 -3.62 22.88
CA ALA A 228 -9.79 -3.94 22.84
C ALA A 228 -9.30 -4.52 24.16
N LEU A 229 -8.97 -5.81 24.19
CA LEU A 229 -8.19 -6.42 25.27
C LEU A 229 -6.72 -6.01 25.04
N ALA A 230 -6.26 -4.94 25.68
CA ALA A 230 -4.83 -4.63 25.66
C ALA A 230 -4.12 -5.48 26.71
N SER A 231 -3.13 -6.27 26.29
CA SER A 231 -2.44 -7.19 27.18
C SER A 231 -1.26 -6.58 27.94
N ARG A 232 -0.85 -5.32 27.65
CA ARG A 232 0.27 -4.61 28.31
C ARG A 232 0.22 -3.07 28.26
N ALA A 233 -0.89 -2.45 27.86
CA ALA A 233 -0.90 -1.02 27.56
C ALA A 233 -1.23 -0.12 28.76
N THR A 234 -0.49 0.98 28.91
CA THR A 234 -1.00 2.18 29.59
C THR A 234 -1.94 2.92 28.63
N PHE A 235 -3.21 3.07 29.00
CA PHE A 235 -4.17 3.83 28.21
C PHE A 235 -4.15 5.31 28.63
N VAL A 236 -3.91 6.18 27.66
CA VAL A 236 -4.06 7.63 27.84
C VAL A 236 -5.20 8.09 26.95
N ASN A 237 -6.33 8.41 27.57
CA ASN A 237 -7.45 9.05 26.89
C ASN A 237 -7.31 10.56 27.02
N LEU A 238 -7.11 11.25 25.90
CA LEU A 238 -7.07 12.70 25.85
C LEU A 238 -8.46 13.18 25.39
N SER A 239 -9.43 13.13 26.29
CA SER A 239 -10.72 13.77 26.07
C SER A 239 -10.53 15.29 26.14
N HIS A 240 -10.73 15.97 25.01
CA HIS A 240 -10.94 17.42 24.97
C HIS A 240 -12.43 17.74 25.16
#